data_AF-A0A059WTF5-F1
#
_entry.id   AF-A0A059WTF5-F1
#
_cell.length_a   1.000
_cell.length_b   1.000
_cell.length_c   1.000
_cell.angle_alpha   90.00
_cell.angle_beta   90.00
_cell.angle_gamma   90.00
#
_symmetry.space_group_name_H-M   'P 1'
#
loop_
_entity.id
_entity.type
_entity.pdbx_description
1 polymer ?
#
loop_
_entity_poly.entity_id
_entity_poly.type
_entity_poly.pdbx_seq_one_letter_code
_entity_poly.pdbx_strand_id
1 'polypeptide(L)'
;PTLYVPDAQRGIAAIGAAGSGKTFSVIDPLIRSALDQGFPMCLYDFKYPAQTKRAVAYAMKRGYTVRVFAPGFPESEICNPLDLLKDEEDAIAAGQLSNVINRNFDRSGGNASSDKFFEEAGDSLIEGILLVTKAVSTLTGDDKYCDLMMAQAILSLDRLPLRLEAASR
;
A
#
# COMPACT_ATOMS: atom_id res chain seq x y z
N PRO A 1 -9.20 7.44 -31.86
CA PRO A 1 -10.31 6.53 -31.46
C PRO A 1 -9.76 5.57 -30.39
N THR A 2 -10.52 5.31 -29.32
CA THR A 2 -10.10 4.32 -28.31
C THR A 2 -10.42 2.92 -28.80
N LEU A 3 -9.46 1.99 -28.67
CA LEU A 3 -9.69 0.57 -28.87
C LEU A 3 -10.26 0.00 -27.57
N TYR A 4 -11.52 -0.45 -27.59
CA TYR A 4 -12.11 -1.11 -26.45
C TYR A 4 -11.58 -2.53 -26.30
N VAL A 5 -11.03 -2.82 -25.12
CA VAL A 5 -10.63 -4.15 -24.69
C VAL A 5 -11.55 -4.55 -23.54
N PRO A 6 -12.73 -5.13 -23.84
CA PRO A 6 -13.60 -5.70 -22.81
C PRO A 6 -12.95 -6.97 -22.24
N ASP A 7 -13.43 -7.41 -21.08
CA ASP A 7 -13.04 -8.70 -20.46
C ASP A 7 -11.56 -8.81 -20.02
N ALA A 8 -10.95 -7.68 -19.61
CA ALA A 8 -9.55 -7.62 -19.20
C ALA A 8 -9.24 -8.18 -17.79
N GLN A 9 -10.23 -8.72 -17.06
CA GLN A 9 -10.06 -9.24 -15.69
C GLN A 9 -9.13 -10.44 -15.59
N ARG A 10 -8.86 -11.15 -16.70
CA ARG A 10 -7.91 -12.27 -16.74
C ARG A 10 -6.44 -11.81 -16.71
N GLY A 11 -6.20 -10.50 -16.74
CA GLY A 11 -4.87 -9.91 -16.81
C GLY A 11 -4.34 -9.84 -18.23
N ILE A 12 -3.48 -8.85 -18.49
CA ILE A 12 -2.81 -8.65 -19.78
C ILE A 12 -1.33 -8.43 -19.52
N ALA A 13 -0.48 -9.24 -20.16
CA ALA A 13 0.97 -9.08 -20.13
C ALA A 13 1.45 -8.47 -21.46
N ALA A 14 2.08 -7.29 -21.39
CA ALA A 14 2.68 -6.63 -22.55
C ALA A 14 4.20 -6.85 -22.57
N ILE A 15 4.68 -7.74 -23.45
CA ILE A 15 6.08 -8.16 -23.53
C ILE A 15 6.77 -7.57 -24.77
N GLY A 16 8.00 -7.10 -24.61
CA GLY A 16 8.80 -6.56 -25.71
C GLY A 16 10.08 -5.88 -25.24
N ALA A 17 11.04 -5.70 -26.15
CA ALA A 17 12.33 -5.06 -25.85
C ALA A 17 12.19 -3.59 -25.41
N ALA A 18 13.22 -3.04 -24.78
CA ALA A 18 13.29 -1.60 -24.52
C ALA A 18 13.19 -0.82 -25.86
N GLY A 19 12.39 0.25 -25.89
CA GLY A 19 12.19 1.04 -27.11
C GLY A 19 11.21 0.46 -28.13
N SER A 20 10.65 -0.74 -27.92
CA SER A 20 9.71 -1.38 -28.87
C SER A 20 8.31 -0.73 -28.94
N GLY A 21 8.13 0.45 -28.34
CA GLY A 21 6.86 1.18 -28.39
C GLY A 21 5.74 0.66 -27.48
N LYS A 22 5.97 -0.31 -26.57
CA LYS A 22 4.94 -0.92 -25.70
C LYS A 22 3.99 0.08 -25.06
N THR A 23 4.53 1.20 -24.55
CA THR A 23 3.74 2.24 -23.89
C THR A 23 2.73 2.85 -24.85
N PHE A 24 3.15 3.19 -26.07
CA PHE A 24 2.30 3.83 -27.06
C PHE A 24 1.31 2.83 -27.68
N SER A 25 1.78 1.62 -28.02
CA SER A 25 0.99 0.65 -28.78
C SER A 25 0.03 -0.19 -27.93
N VAL A 26 0.33 -0.41 -26.65
CA VAL A 26 -0.46 -1.29 -25.77
C VAL A 26 -0.91 -0.59 -24.49
N ILE A 27 0.02 -0.04 -23.70
CA ILE A 27 -0.30 0.43 -22.34
C ILE A 27 -1.23 1.65 -22.36
N ASP A 28 -0.90 2.70 -23.12
CA ASP A 28 -1.72 3.91 -23.22
C ASP A 28 -3.13 3.59 -23.78
N PRO A 29 -3.31 2.77 -24.84
CA PRO A 29 -4.62 2.31 -25.27
C PRO A 29 -5.41 1.54 -24.21
N LEU A 30 -4.77 0.66 -23.43
CA LEU A 30 -5.44 -0.08 -22.35
C LEU A 30 -5.89 0.84 -21.22
N ILE A 31 -5.05 1.80 -20.84
CA ILE A 31 -5.41 2.82 -19.84
C ILE A 31 -6.65 3.60 -20.32
N ARG A 32 -6.64 4.03 -21.59
CA ARG A 32 -7.76 4.75 -22.19
C ARG A 32 -9.02 3.89 -22.23
N SER A 33 -8.91 2.62 -22.63
CA SER A 33 -10.02 1.67 -22.66
C SER A 33 -10.63 1.50 -21.27
N ALA A 34 -9.83 1.35 -20.22
CA ALA A 34 -10.32 1.20 -18.85
C ALA A 34 -11.06 2.46 -18.38
N LEU A 35 -10.49 3.64 -18.64
CA LEU A 35 -11.10 4.93 -18.29
C LEU A 35 -12.38 5.23 -19.09
N ASP A 36 -12.42 4.90 -20.38
CA ASP A 36 -13.63 5.04 -21.21
C ASP A 36 -14.77 4.12 -20.74
N GLN A 37 -14.44 2.95 -20.19
CA GLN A 37 -15.42 1.99 -19.68
C GLN A 37 -15.88 2.29 -18.24
N GLY A 38 -15.37 3.34 -17.59
CA GLY A 38 -15.80 3.71 -16.25
C GLY A 38 -15.14 2.91 -15.11
N PHE A 39 -14.07 2.16 -15.37
CA PHE A 39 -13.38 1.40 -14.32
C PHE A 39 -12.40 2.27 -13.52
N PRO A 40 -12.32 2.10 -12.18
CA PRO A 40 -11.25 2.70 -11.38
C PRO A 40 -9.90 2.07 -11.72
N MET A 41 -8.81 2.81 -11.49
CA MET A 41 -7.47 2.38 -11.86
C MET A 41 -6.42 2.84 -10.85
N CYS A 42 -5.52 1.92 -10.48
CA CYS A 42 -4.24 2.23 -9.85
C CYS A 42 -3.14 2.18 -10.92
N LEU A 43 -2.49 3.31 -11.18
CA LEU A 43 -1.42 3.42 -12.17
C LEU A 43 -0.07 3.55 -11.47
N TYR A 44 0.81 2.57 -11.67
CA TYR A 44 2.21 2.65 -11.25
C TYR A 44 3.08 3.20 -12.39
N ASP A 45 3.61 4.40 -12.22
CA ASP A 45 4.48 5.08 -13.19
C ASP A 45 5.94 5.05 -12.74
N PHE A 46 6.68 4.02 -13.15
CA PHE A 46 8.11 3.88 -12.83
C PHE A 46 8.98 5.03 -13.38
N LYS A 47 8.51 5.73 -14.43
CA LYS A 47 9.21 6.87 -15.03
C LYS A 47 8.45 8.17 -14.78
N TYR A 48 7.95 8.33 -13.56
CA TYR A 48 7.17 9.50 -13.17
C TYR A 48 7.82 10.81 -13.64
N PRO A 49 7.07 11.75 -14.26
CA PRO A 49 5.63 11.76 -14.50
C PRO A 49 5.21 11.33 -15.93
N ALA A 50 5.93 10.43 -16.59
CA ALA A 50 5.75 10.14 -18.01
C ALA A 50 4.35 9.63 -18.39
N GLN A 51 3.82 8.64 -17.68
CA GLN A 51 2.48 8.09 -17.91
C GLN A 51 1.43 8.90 -17.17
N THR A 52 1.72 9.32 -15.94
CA THR A 52 0.79 10.12 -15.12
C THR A 52 0.34 11.38 -15.86
N LYS A 53 1.26 12.13 -16.46
CA LYS A 53 0.93 13.36 -17.21
C LYS A 53 -0.06 13.11 -18.36
N ARG A 54 0.00 11.95 -19.01
CA ARG A 54 -0.93 11.59 -20.11
C ARG A 54 -2.26 11.05 -19.59
N ALA A 55 -2.23 10.26 -18.52
CA ALA A 55 -3.41 9.62 -17.96
C ALA A 55 -4.31 10.59 -17.17
N VAL A 56 -3.74 11.48 -16.36
CA VAL A 56 -4.48 12.40 -15.48
C VAL A 56 -5.45 13.27 -16.28
N ALA A 57 -4.96 13.98 -17.30
CA ALA A 57 -5.81 14.86 -18.11
C ALA A 57 -6.92 14.07 -18.83
N TYR A 58 -6.63 12.84 -19.23
CA TYR A 58 -7.60 11.96 -19.89
C TYR A 58 -8.67 11.45 -18.91
N ALA A 59 -8.29 11.12 -17.68
CA ALA A 59 -9.18 10.67 -16.61
C ALA A 59 -10.07 11.81 -16.10
N MET A 60 -9.52 13.00 -15.85
CA MET A 60 -10.28 14.17 -15.40
C MET A 60 -11.36 14.56 -16.41
N LYS A 61 -11.07 14.48 -17.72
CA LYS A 61 -12.07 14.75 -18.78
C LYS A 61 -13.27 13.79 -18.72
N ARG A 62 -13.14 12.63 -18.07
CA ARG A 62 -14.19 11.61 -17.87
C ARG A 62 -14.83 11.67 -16.49
N GLY A 63 -14.53 12.70 -15.70
CA GLY A 63 -15.12 12.89 -14.38
C GLY A 63 -14.48 12.04 -13.27
N TYR A 64 -13.29 11.47 -13.50
CA TYR A 64 -12.58 10.78 -12.43
C TYR A 64 -11.93 11.77 -11.47
N THR A 65 -12.04 11.47 -10.18
CA THR A 65 -11.15 12.04 -9.15
C THR A 65 -9.81 11.33 -9.24
N VAL A 66 -8.73 12.10 -9.45
CA VAL A 66 -7.38 11.56 -9.55
C VAL A 66 -6.59 11.96 -8.30
N ARG A 67 -6.00 10.97 -7.64
CA ARG A 67 -5.09 11.15 -6.51
C ARG A 67 -3.69 10.70 -6.91
N VAL A 68 -2.67 11.46 -6.54
CA VAL A 68 -1.27 11.16 -6.91
C VAL A 68 -0.45 10.95 -5.66
N PHE A 69 0.23 9.81 -5.56
CA PHE A 69 1.23 9.55 -4.53
C PHE A 69 2.61 9.44 -5.19
N ALA A 70 3.43 10.48 -5.04
CA ALA A 70 4.74 10.61 -5.65
C ALA A 70 5.73 11.29 -4.67
N PRO A 71 6.21 10.59 -3.63
CA PRO A 71 7.06 11.19 -2.61
C PRO A 71 8.23 11.98 -3.19
N GLY A 72 8.42 13.21 -2.69
CA GLY A 72 9.44 14.14 -3.18
C GLY A 72 8.96 15.13 -4.25
N PHE A 73 7.72 14.97 -4.76
CA PHE A 73 7.11 15.92 -5.69
C PHE A 73 6.02 16.78 -5.00
N PRO A 74 5.85 18.06 -5.39
CA PRO A 74 4.87 18.97 -4.76
C PRO A 74 3.42 18.49 -4.82
N GLU A 75 3.05 17.79 -5.90
CA GLU A 75 1.71 17.27 -6.12
C GLU A 75 1.42 15.96 -5.38
N SER A 76 2.41 15.42 -4.66
CA SER A 76 2.21 14.18 -3.90
C SER A 76 1.23 14.41 -2.76
N GLU A 77 0.21 13.59 -2.73
CA GLU A 77 -0.66 13.44 -1.58
C GLU A 77 -0.01 12.56 -0.51
N ILE A 78 -0.70 12.45 0.62
CA ILE A 78 -0.32 11.64 1.77
C ILE A 78 -0.99 10.27 1.63
N CYS A 79 -0.20 9.22 1.79
CA CYS A 79 -0.68 7.85 1.93
C CYS A 79 -0.21 7.34 3.29
N ASN A 80 -1.12 7.29 4.26
CA ASN A 80 -0.86 6.72 5.57
C ASN A 80 -1.36 5.26 5.60
N PRO A 81 -0.49 4.25 5.76
CA PRO A 81 -0.91 2.84 5.79
C PRO A 81 -1.90 2.52 6.91
N LEU A 82 -1.89 3.28 8.02
CA LEU A 82 -2.84 3.11 9.10
C LEU A 82 -4.28 3.44 8.67
N ASP A 83 -4.48 4.25 7.63
CA ASP A 83 -5.82 4.58 7.12
C ASP A 83 -6.48 3.38 6.42
N LEU A 84 -5.70 2.33 6.11
CA LEU A 84 -6.21 1.07 5.55
C LEU A 84 -6.82 0.15 6.61
N LEU A 85 -6.56 0.43 7.90
CA LEU A 85 -7.07 -0.35 9.03
C LEU A 85 -8.28 0.37 9.61
N LYS A 86 -9.40 -0.34 9.75
CA LYS A 86 -10.64 0.23 10.27
C LYS A 86 -10.56 0.54 11.75
N ASP A 87 -10.12 -0.45 12.53
CA ASP A 87 -10.10 -0.44 13.98
C ASP A 87 -9.03 -1.43 14.50
N GLU A 88 -8.94 -1.55 15.82
CA GLU A 88 -8.05 -2.48 16.52
C GLU A 88 -8.43 -3.96 16.41
N GLU A 89 -9.58 -4.29 15.82
CA GLU A 89 -10.03 -5.67 15.60
C GLU A 89 -9.78 -6.14 14.15
N ASP A 90 -9.32 -5.25 13.25
CA ASP A 90 -9.01 -5.53 11.85
C ASP A 90 -7.67 -6.28 11.67
N ALA A 91 -7.52 -7.39 12.40
CA ALA A 91 -6.35 -8.27 12.37
C ALA A 91 -6.09 -8.82 10.95
N ILE A 92 -7.14 -9.02 10.14
CA ILE A 92 -6.98 -9.49 8.76
C ILE A 92 -6.25 -8.44 7.92
N ALA A 93 -6.68 -7.18 7.93
CA ALA A 93 -6.01 -6.13 7.17
C ALA A 93 -4.61 -5.85 7.73
N ALA A 94 -4.44 -5.85 9.05
CA ALA A 94 -3.15 -5.66 9.70
C ALA A 94 -2.15 -6.77 9.33
N GLY A 95 -2.58 -8.04 9.37
CA GLY A 95 -1.77 -9.18 8.97
C GLY A 95 -1.40 -9.15 7.49
N GLN A 96 -2.32 -8.77 6.60
CA GLN A 96 -1.99 -8.56 5.18
C GLN A 96 -0.98 -7.43 4.98
N LEU A 97 -1.16 -6.30 5.68
CA LEU A 97 -0.24 -5.17 5.59
C LEU A 97 1.15 -5.55 6.11
N SER A 98 1.23 -6.29 7.21
CA SER A 98 2.49 -6.83 7.75
C SER A 98 3.22 -7.70 6.74
N ASN A 99 2.51 -8.67 6.14
CA ASN A 99 3.08 -9.55 5.13
C ASN A 99 3.64 -8.77 3.93
N VAL A 100 2.91 -7.75 3.48
CA VAL A 100 3.35 -6.89 2.37
C VAL A 100 4.58 -6.09 2.78
N ILE A 101 4.60 -5.53 3.99
CA ILE A 101 5.74 -4.79 4.54
C ILE A 101 6.98 -5.68 4.57
N ASN A 102 6.91 -6.83 5.25
CA ASN A 102 8.05 -7.73 5.41
C ASN A 102 8.59 -8.23 4.07
N ARG A 103 7.71 -8.61 3.13
CA ARG A 103 8.13 -9.03 1.78
C ARG A 103 8.83 -7.92 0.99
N ASN A 104 8.42 -6.67 1.16
CA ASN A 104 9.07 -5.54 0.48
C ASN A 104 10.39 -5.13 1.16
N PHE A 105 10.55 -5.41 2.46
CA PHE A 105 11.79 -5.19 3.21
C PHE A 105 12.79 -6.34 3.09
N ASP A 106 12.37 -7.52 2.63
CA ASP A 106 13.28 -8.60 2.30
C ASP A 106 14.10 -8.24 1.04
N ARG A 107 15.24 -7.58 1.29
CA ARG A 107 16.21 -7.20 0.27
C ARG A 107 17.07 -8.38 -0.20
N SER A 108 16.88 -9.58 0.34
CA SER A 108 17.71 -10.75 0.03
C SER A 108 17.36 -11.43 -1.30
N GLY A 109 16.28 -11.00 -1.96
CA GLY A 109 15.90 -11.45 -3.30
C GLY A 109 15.59 -12.96 -3.36
N GLY A 110 15.18 -13.56 -2.25
CA GLY A 110 14.85 -14.99 -2.15
C GLY A 110 16.03 -15.96 -2.15
N ASN A 111 17.28 -15.46 -2.10
CA ASN A 111 18.49 -16.30 -2.07
C ASN A 111 19.04 -16.56 -0.66
N ALA A 112 18.57 -15.83 0.35
CA ALA A 112 18.80 -16.19 1.74
C ALA A 112 17.59 -16.98 2.23
N SER A 113 17.79 -18.24 2.61
CA SER A 113 16.80 -18.97 3.42
C SER A 113 16.75 -18.30 4.79
N SER A 114 15.98 -17.23 4.92
CA SER A 114 15.55 -16.69 6.20
C SER A 114 14.81 -17.80 6.97
N ASP A 115 15.11 -17.93 8.26
CA ASP A 115 14.39 -18.85 9.12
C ASP A 115 12.93 -18.41 9.21
N LYS A 116 12.02 -19.20 8.62
CA LYS A 116 10.56 -18.93 8.59
C LYS A 116 9.98 -18.54 9.95
N PHE A 117 10.57 -19.06 11.03
CA PHE A 117 10.20 -18.71 12.40
C PHE A 117 10.33 -17.21 12.70
N PHE A 118 11.41 -16.57 12.27
CA PHE A 118 11.62 -15.13 12.50
C PHE A 118 10.76 -14.26 11.56
N GLU A 119 10.41 -14.78 10.39
CA GLU A 119 9.46 -14.11 9.50
C GLU A 119 8.05 -14.09 10.10
N GLU A 120 7.55 -15.25 10.56
CA GLU A 120 6.22 -15.35 11.17
C GLU A 120 6.12 -14.57 12.49
N ALA A 121 7.17 -14.62 13.31
CA ALA A 121 7.23 -13.82 14.55
C ALA A 121 7.32 -12.31 14.24
N GLY A 122 8.06 -11.92 13.20
CA GLY A 122 8.15 -10.55 12.72
C GLY A 122 6.80 -10.05 12.19
N ASP A 123 6.08 -10.90 11.45
CA ASP A 123 4.74 -10.59 10.96
C ASP A 123 3.75 -10.36 12.11
N SER A 124 3.72 -11.28 13.07
CA SER A 124 2.85 -11.19 14.24
C SER A 124 3.15 -9.94 15.08
N LEU A 125 4.43 -9.55 15.18
CA LEU A 125 4.83 -8.35 15.89
C LEU A 125 4.33 -7.08 15.17
N ILE A 126 4.54 -6.96 13.86
CA ILE A 126 4.10 -5.78 13.10
C ILE A 126 2.58 -5.68 13.11
N GLU A 127 1.87 -6.81 12.97
CA GLU A 127 0.41 -6.87 13.11
C GLU A 127 -0.03 -6.31 14.47
N GLY A 128 0.55 -6.79 15.57
CA GLY A 128 0.25 -6.29 16.92
C GLY A 128 0.55 -4.79 17.09
N ILE A 129 1.64 -4.29 16.50
CA ILE A 129 1.99 -2.85 16.52
C ILE A 129 0.92 -2.02 15.82
N LEU A 130 0.45 -2.47 14.66
CA LEU A 130 -0.58 -1.79 13.89
C LEU A 130 -1.92 -1.74 14.66
N LEU A 131 -2.32 -2.86 15.26
CA LEU A 131 -3.56 -2.93 16.04
C LEU A 131 -3.48 -2.12 17.32
N VAL A 132 -2.36 -2.17 18.06
CA VAL A 132 -2.14 -1.31 19.24
C VAL A 132 -2.19 0.16 18.86
N THR A 133 -1.63 0.54 17.70
CA THR A 133 -1.68 1.92 17.22
C THR A 133 -3.13 2.40 17.08
N LYS A 134 -4.03 1.55 16.54
CA LYS A 134 -5.47 1.85 16.46
C LYS A 134 -6.16 1.86 17.82
N ALA A 135 -5.80 0.91 18.68
CA ALA A 135 -6.37 0.80 20.02
C ALA A 135 -6.10 2.04 20.89
N VAL A 136 -5.03 2.81 20.64
CA VAL A 136 -4.77 4.06 21.35
C VAL A 136 -5.95 5.03 21.22
N SER A 137 -6.56 5.14 20.03
CA SER A 137 -7.74 5.99 19.83
C SER A 137 -8.90 5.54 20.73
N THR A 138 -9.26 4.26 20.69
CA THR A 138 -10.36 3.72 21.49
C THR A 138 -10.10 3.82 23.00
N LEU A 139 -8.87 3.55 23.45
CA LEU A 139 -8.52 3.52 24.87
C LEU A 139 -8.37 4.90 25.49
N THR A 140 -7.91 5.90 24.73
CA THR A 140 -7.65 7.26 25.26
C THR A 140 -8.74 8.25 24.89
N GLY A 141 -9.58 7.93 23.90
CA GLY A 141 -10.57 8.85 23.33
C GLY A 141 -9.96 10.01 22.53
N ASP A 142 -8.66 9.93 22.20
CA ASP A 142 -7.94 10.95 21.44
C ASP A 142 -7.23 10.33 20.23
N ASP A 143 -7.64 10.74 19.03
CA ASP A 143 -7.05 10.31 17.76
C ASP A 143 -5.64 10.89 17.53
N LYS A 144 -5.25 11.92 18.28
CA LYS A 144 -3.98 12.63 18.10
C LYS A 144 -2.76 11.73 18.27
N TYR A 145 -2.87 10.68 19.09
CA TYR A 145 -1.77 9.76 19.39
C TYR A 145 -1.92 8.40 18.69
N CYS A 146 -2.83 8.29 17.73
CA CYS A 146 -3.02 7.09 16.92
C CYS A 146 -1.96 7.02 15.80
N ASP A 147 -0.68 6.96 16.17
CA ASP A 147 0.45 6.88 15.24
C ASP A 147 1.52 5.86 15.67
N LEU A 148 2.40 5.52 14.72
CA LEU A 148 3.48 4.55 14.95
C LEU A 148 4.51 5.05 15.99
N MET A 149 4.61 6.36 16.22
CA MET A 149 5.54 6.91 17.22
C MET A 149 5.02 6.64 18.63
N MET A 150 3.71 6.70 18.84
CA MET A 150 3.08 6.30 20.09
C MET A 150 3.25 4.80 20.33
N ALA A 151 3.04 3.96 19.32
CA ALA A 151 3.31 2.54 19.45
C ALA A 151 4.79 2.27 19.80
N GLN A 152 5.73 2.97 19.17
CA GLN A 152 7.16 2.89 19.50
C GLN A 152 7.45 3.35 20.93
N ALA A 153 6.80 4.40 21.42
CA ALA A 153 6.93 4.86 22.80
C ALA A 153 6.44 3.80 23.79
N ILE A 154 5.28 3.16 23.52
CA ILE A 154 4.77 2.04 24.33
C ILE A 154 5.75 0.88 24.35
N LEU A 155 6.27 0.48 23.19
CA LEU A 155 7.25 -0.60 23.06
C LEU A 155 8.57 -0.29 23.78
N SER A 156 8.93 0.99 23.89
CA SER A 156 10.15 1.45 24.55
C SER A 156 10.03 1.52 26.08
N LEU A 157 8.85 1.25 26.66
CA LEU A 157 8.63 1.31 28.10
C LEU A 157 9.48 0.28 28.85
N ASP A 158 10.06 0.73 29.97
CA ASP A 158 10.81 -0.15 30.85
C ASP A 158 9.95 -1.31 31.35
N ARG A 159 10.56 -2.49 31.33
CA ARG A 159 9.98 -3.74 31.85
C ARG A 159 8.64 -4.09 31.17
N LEU A 160 8.50 -3.81 29.87
CA LEU A 160 7.31 -4.14 29.09
C LEU A 160 6.80 -5.58 29.30
N PRO A 161 7.63 -6.64 29.31
CA PRO A 161 7.14 -8.01 29.54
C PRO A 161 6.43 -8.19 30.89
N LEU A 162 6.95 -7.60 31.96
CA LEU A 162 6.34 -7.66 33.29
C LEU A 162 5.01 -6.90 33.35
N ARG A 163 4.89 -5.81 32.58
CA ARG A 163 3.64 -5.05 32.47
C ARG A 163 2.57 -5.85 31.74
N LEU A 164 2.94 -6.54 30.65
CA LEU A 164 2.03 -7.41 29.91
C LEU A 164 1.57 -8.59 30.77
N GLU A 165 2.48 -9.22 31.52
CA GLU A 165 2.13 -10.31 32.44
C GLU A 165 1.20 -9.83 33.57
N ALA A 166 1.42 -8.62 34.09
CA ALA A 166 0.53 -8.05 35.11
C ALA A 166 -0.87 -7.73 34.56
N ALA A 167 -0.98 -7.35 33.28
CA ALA A 167 -2.25 -7.07 32.62
C ALA A 167 -3.00 -8.34 32.17
N SER A 168 -2.32 -9.48 32.04
CA SER A 168 -2.94 -10.75 31.68
C SER A 168 -3.53 -11.53 32.86
N ARG A 169 -3.38 -11.00 34.08
CA ARG A 169 -3.92 -11.57 35.33
C ARG A 169 -5.22 -10.89 35.70
#